data_AF-A0A358CLM4-F1
#
_entry.id   AF-A0A358CLM4-F1
#
_cell.length_a   1.000
_cell.length_b   1.000
_cell.length_c   1.000
_cell.angle_alpha   90.00
_cell.angle_beta   90.00
_cell.angle_gamma   90.00
#
_symmetry.space_group_name_H-M   'P 1'
#
loop_
_entity.id
_entity.type
_entity.pdbx_description
1 polymer ?
#
loop_
_entity_poly.entity_id
_entity_poly.type
_entity_poly.pdbx_seq_one_letter_code
_entity_poly.pdbx_strand_id
1 'polypeptide(L)' 'MTVEDPVCRNTIPLENAHASQEYGGWAYFFCSSRCHADFKLNPERYADARIPAAFSAPGDASHPSRKA' A
#
# COMPACT_ATOMS: atom_id res chain seq x y z
N MET A 1 18.31 -0.47 7.59
CA MET A 1 16.96 0.13 7.59
C MET A 1 15.95 -0.99 7.42
N THR A 2 14.98 -1.12 8.31
CA THR A 2 14.00 -2.22 8.27
C THR A 2 12.60 -1.68 8.01
N VAL A 3 11.80 -2.45 7.29
CA VAL A 3 10.41 -2.14 6.94
C VAL A 3 9.53 -3.32 7.34
N GLU A 4 8.29 -3.05 7.71
CA GLU A 4 7.34 -4.11 8.05
C GLU A 4 6.50 -4.47 6.81
N ASP A 5 6.33 -5.76 6.58
CA ASP A 5 5.42 -6.29 5.56
C ASP A 5 3.96 -6.10 6.03
N PRO A 6 3.11 -5.39 5.29
CA PRO A 6 1.75 -5.06 5.73
C PRO A 6 0.80 -6.28 5.75
N VAL A 7 1.14 -7.39 5.07
CA VAL A 7 0.31 -8.59 5.01
C VAL A 7 0.56 -9.50 6.20
N CYS A 8 1.83 -9.84 6.45
CA CYS A 8 2.22 -10.78 7.50
C CYS A 8 2.76 -10.11 8.77
N ARG A 9 2.94 -8.77 8.75
CA ARG A 9 3.48 -7.97 9.87
C ARG A 9 4.90 -8.37 10.26
N ASN A 10 5.64 -9.00 9.35
CA ASN A 10 7.03 -9.36 9.57
C ASN A 10 7.95 -8.18 9.25
N THR A 11 8.92 -7.93 10.11
CA THR A 11 9.95 -6.90 9.89
C THR A 11 11.07 -7.46 9.05
N ILE A 12 11.36 -6.83 7.91
CA ILE A 12 12.40 -7.25 6.98
C ILE A 12 13.40 -6.11 6.73
N PRO A 13 14.67 -6.42 6.44
CA PRO A 13 15.61 -5.42 5.94
C PRO A 13 15.12 -4.91 4.59
N LEU A 14 15.17 -3.59 4.37
CA LEU A 14 14.71 -2.97 3.12
C LEU A 14 15.43 -3.56 1.88
N GLU A 15 16.73 -3.80 2.01
CA GLU A 15 17.58 -4.43 0.99
C GLU A 15 17.22 -5.89 0.68
N ASN A 16 16.54 -6.56 1.62
CA ASN A 16 16.08 -7.94 1.50
C ASN A 16 14.58 -8.02 1.19
N ALA A 17 13.93 -6.90 0.88
CA ALA A 17 12.55 -6.92 0.41
C ALA A 17 12.48 -7.71 -0.89
N HIS A 18 11.68 -8.77 -0.89
CA HIS A 18 11.52 -9.63 -2.06
C HIS A 18 10.78 -8.91 -3.19
N ALA A 19 9.82 -8.06 -2.82
CA ALA A 19 9.04 -7.26 -3.76
C ALA A 19 8.65 -5.93 -3.11
N SER A 20 8.33 -4.95 -3.96
CA SER A 20 7.77 -3.66 -3.55
C SER A 20 6.57 -3.30 -4.43
N GLN A 21 5.64 -2.54 -3.88
CA GLN A 21 4.49 -2.03 -4.62
C GLN A 21 4.10 -0.64 -4.16
N GLU A 22 3.90 0.25 -5.11
CA GLU A 22 3.35 1.57 -4.84
C GLU A 22 1.81 1.52 -4.81
N TYR A 23 1.23 2.10 -3.77
CA TYR A 23 -0.22 2.24 -3.60
C TYR A 23 -0.53 3.49 -2.78
N GLY A 24 -1.46 4.33 -3.24
CA GLY A 24 -1.85 5.56 -2.51
C GLY A 24 -0.71 6.56 -2.29
N GLY A 25 0.33 6.55 -3.13
CA GLY A 25 1.51 7.40 -2.98
C GLY A 25 2.56 6.89 -1.99
N TRP A 26 2.40 5.65 -1.49
CA TRP A 26 3.35 5.00 -0.57
C TRP A 26 3.94 3.75 -1.19
N ALA A 27 5.24 3.51 -0.96
CA ALA A 27 5.92 2.28 -1.31
C ALA A 27 5.80 1.25 -0.18
N TYR A 28 5.15 0.13 -0.48
CA TYR A 28 5.04 -1.03 0.41
C TYR A 28 6.06 -2.10 0.01
N PHE A 29 6.61 -2.81 1.00
CA PHE A 29 7.64 -3.82 0.81
C PHE A 29 7.17 -5.16 1.39
N PHE A 30 7.55 -6.26 0.75
CA PHE A 30 7.05 -7.59 1.05
C PHE A 30 8.18 -8.57 1.25
N CYS A 31 8.00 -9.48 2.22
CA CYS A 31 8.97 -10.52 2.53
C CYS A 31 8.98 -11.66 1.51
N SER A 32 7.91 -11.78 0.71
CA SER A 32 7.73 -12.87 -0.26
C SER A 32 6.77 -12.48 -1.38
N SER A 33 6.82 -13.19 -2.52
CA SER A 33 5.90 -12.98 -3.63
C SER A 33 4.44 -13.29 -3.24
N ARG A 34 4.23 -14.18 -2.26
CA ARG A 34 2.90 -14.47 -1.73
C ARG A 34 2.29 -13.24 -1.04
N CYS A 35 3.03 -12.60 -0.15
CA CYS A 35 2.56 -11.37 0.52
C CYS A 35 2.31 -10.24 -0.49
N HIS A 36 3.17 -10.10 -1.51
CA HIS A 36 2.93 -9.15 -2.60
C HIS A 36 1.64 -9.45 -3.38
N ALA A 37 1.39 -10.71 -3.71
CA ALA A 37 0.17 -11.12 -4.41
C ALA A 37 -1.09 -10.88 -3.57
N ASP A 38 -1.07 -11.26 -2.28
CA ASP A 38 -2.17 -11.01 -1.36
C ASP A 38 -2.46 -9.51 -1.21
N PHE A 39 -1.41 -8.68 -1.13
CA PHE A 39 -1.55 -7.22 -1.12
C PHE A 39 -2.18 -6.70 -2.41
N LYS A 40 -1.75 -7.17 -3.59
CA LYS A 40 -2.32 -6.74 -4.87
C LYS A 40 -3.80 -7.11 -5.03
N LEU A 41 -4.26 -8.19 -4.41
CA LEU A 41 -5.66 -8.61 -4.45
C LEU A 41 -6.55 -7.71 -3.59
N ASN A 42 -6.07 -7.24 -2.45
CA ASN A 42 -6.86 -6.43 -1.51
C ASN A 42 -6.01 -5.32 -0.85
N PRO A 43 -5.46 -4.36 -1.63
CA PRO A 43 -4.49 -3.40 -1.11
C PRO A 43 -5.09 -2.48 -0.05
N GLU A 44 -6.37 -2.10 -0.19
CA GLU A 44 -7.09 -1.29 0.80
C GLU A 44 -7.04 -1.90 2.21
N ARG A 45 -7.22 -3.23 2.34
CA ARG A 45 -7.23 -3.92 3.63
C ARG A 45 -5.91 -3.81 4.37
N TYR A 46 -4.80 -3.78 3.64
CA TYR A 46 -3.44 -3.79 4.20
C TYR A 46 -2.83 -2.38 4.27
N ALA A 47 -3.24 -1.49 3.37
CA ALA A 47 -2.80 -0.09 3.34
C ALA A 47 -3.41 0.73 4.47
N ASP A 48 -4.65 0.43 4.89
CA ASP A 48 -5.39 1.18 5.91
C ASP A 48 -4.67 1.18 7.28
N ALA A 49 -4.01 0.09 7.63
CA ALA A 49 -3.29 -0.06 8.89
C ALA A 49 -2.03 0.82 9.03
N ARG A 50 -1.61 1.51 7.96
CA ARG A 50 -0.37 2.29 7.90
C ARG A 50 -0.57 3.77 7.62
N ILE A 51 -1.79 4.22 7.34
CA ILE A 51 -2.05 5.66 7.17
C ILE A 51 -2.23 6.28 8.56
N PRO A 52 -1.27 7.05 9.12
CA PRO A 52 -1.66 8.05 10.10
C PRO A 52 -2.68 8.95 9.38
N ALA A 53 -3.86 9.13 9.97
CA ALA A 53 -5.06 9.77 9.39
C ALA A 53 -4.87 11.17 8.74
N ALA A 54 -3.65 11.69 8.65
CA ALA A 54 -3.27 12.96 8.05
C ALA A 54 -2.88 12.89 6.55
N PHE A 55 -2.73 11.69 5.95
CA PHE A 55 -2.37 11.55 4.52
C PHE A 55 -3.38 10.75 3.68
N SER A 56 -4.66 10.82 4.03
CA SER A 56 -5.71 10.59 3.05
C SER A 56 -5.67 11.76 2.06
N ALA A 57 -4.86 11.64 1.00
CA ALA A 57 -4.96 12.57 -0.12
C ALA A 57 -6.41 12.51 -0.65
N PRO A 58 -7.06 13.67 -0.89
CA PRO A 58 -8.39 13.68 -1.44
C PRO A 58 -8.34 13.01 -2.81
N GLY A 59 -9.24 12.05 -3.01
CA GLY A 59 -9.46 11.46 -4.31
C GLY A 59 -9.63 12.57 -5.34
N ASP A 60 -8.95 12.40 -6.48
CA ASP A 60 -9.34 13.00 -7.74
C ASP A 60 -10.82 12.67 -7.96
N ALA A 61 -11.68 13.57 -7.51
CA ALA A 61 -13.03 13.65 -8.00
C ALA A 61 -12.95 14.29 -9.39
N SER A 62 -12.46 13.53 -10.37
CA SER A 62 -13.01 13.63 -11.71
C SER A 62 -14.52 13.51 -11.58
N HIS A 63 -15.20 14.64 -11.58
CA HIS A 63 -16.65 14.72 -11.65
C HIS A 63 -17.01 14.72 -13.14
N PRO A 64 -17.36 13.57 -13.76
CA PRO A 64 -17.93 13.63 -15.09
C PRO A 64 -19.35 14.19 -14.97
N SER A 65 -19.50 15.41 -15.50
CA SER A 65 -20.69 15.91 -16.21
C SER A 65 -22.05 15.92 -15.49
N ARG A 66 -22.69 17.10 -15.45
CA ARG A 66 -23.95 17.30 -16.17
C ARG A 66 -24.26 18.79 -16.41
N LYS A 67 -24.40 19.12 -17.70
CA LYS A 67 -25.15 20.27 -18.24
C LYS A 67 -26.51 20.46 -17.55
N ALA A 68 -26.89 21.71 -17.27
CA ALA A 68 -28.18 22.33 -17.62
C ALA A 68 -28.10 23.84 -17.37
#